data_AF-A0A6A4VKN6-F1
#
_entry.id   AF-A0A6A4VKN6-F1
#
_cell.length_a   1.000
_cell.length_b   1.000
_cell.length_c   1.000
_cell.angle_alpha   90.00
_cell.angle_beta   90.00
_cell.angle_gamma   90.00
#
_symmetry.space_group_name_H-M   'P 1'
#
loop_
_entity.id
_entity.type
_entity.pdbx_description
1 polymer ?
#
loop_
_entity_poly.entity_id
_entity_poly.type
_entity_poly.pdbx_seq_one_letter_code
_entity_poly.pdbx_strand_id
1 'polypeptide(L)'
;MHYRPYSLGRSSSRVLEPTSSSQQLVPSSSGGTSREESPDQQPPAPWAAAGSPQAGADGKPPISVAQLIREERLRKALQSRRSFKQRLCTLINLTAAMLIIGGGAALLFLVPIVVDPAVATIQADFPARPTACRTERVRRYRTHSNCSWSSCREGCTSDLYYCVHVYVSHTPTEGAPPAEAILVVNVKTCGYPPRVNCSAFEDEYAREGAVFQCFVSGANASIAVAEFQPGQAGEEVLHALGIPLGAICLGTVTVCVLQLRPARCRRRPTPQRRPSGELKRSQQ
;
A
#
# COMPACT_ATOMS: atom_id res chain seq x y z
N MET A 1 -11.85 36.18 -31.87
CA MET A 1 -12.49 35.45 -30.76
C MET A 1 -11.50 35.35 -29.62
N HIS A 2 -11.87 35.91 -28.46
CA HIS A 2 -11.00 36.04 -27.27
C HIS A 2 -10.80 34.68 -26.58
N TYR A 3 -9.53 34.29 -26.39
CA TYR A 3 -9.14 33.19 -25.50
C TYR A 3 -8.94 33.73 -24.08
N ARG A 4 -9.60 33.14 -23.08
CA ARG A 4 -9.31 33.34 -21.64
C ARG A 4 -8.60 32.10 -21.10
N PRO A 5 -7.47 32.23 -20.39
CA PRO A 5 -6.85 31.13 -19.68
C PRO A 5 -7.49 30.93 -18.29
N TYR A 6 -7.63 29.67 -17.87
CA TYR A 6 -8.04 29.28 -16.52
C TYR A 6 -6.83 29.29 -15.57
N SER A 7 -7.00 29.91 -14.41
CA SER A 7 -6.04 29.96 -13.31
C SER A 7 -6.31 28.82 -12.31
N LEU A 8 -5.30 27.99 -12.06
CA LEU A 8 -5.26 27.04 -10.94
C LEU A 8 -4.26 27.53 -9.89
N GLY A 9 -4.74 27.75 -8.68
CA GLY A 9 -3.97 28.02 -7.46
C GLY A 9 -4.95 27.99 -6.28
N ARG A 10 -4.66 27.50 -5.09
CA ARG A 10 -3.41 27.09 -4.44
C ARG A 10 -3.83 26.29 -3.20
N SER A 11 -3.27 25.09 -3.02
CA SER A 11 -3.45 24.31 -1.78
C SER A 11 -2.63 24.92 -0.65
N SER A 12 -3.21 25.03 0.55
CA SER A 12 -2.50 25.38 1.78
C SER A 12 -3.11 24.60 2.95
N SER A 13 -2.57 23.41 3.22
CA SER A 13 -2.85 22.65 4.44
C SER A 13 -1.80 23.01 5.49
N ARG A 14 -2.21 23.60 6.60
CA ARG A 14 -1.36 23.77 7.78
C ARG A 14 -1.55 22.58 8.74
N VAL A 15 -0.38 22.01 9.02
CA VAL A 15 0.09 21.17 10.11
C VAL A 15 -0.68 21.30 11.45
N LEU A 16 -0.99 20.14 12.04
CA LEU A 16 -1.40 19.94 13.44
C LEU A 16 -0.16 19.83 14.34
N GLU A 17 -0.19 20.50 15.50
CA GLU A 17 0.53 20.10 16.71
C GLU A 17 -0.50 19.83 17.82
N PRO A 18 -0.29 18.80 18.67
CA PRO A 18 -0.79 18.82 20.02
C PRO A 18 0.35 18.73 21.04
N THR A 19 0.37 19.73 21.91
CA THR A 19 1.21 19.85 23.10
C THR A 19 0.80 18.91 24.23
N SER A 20 1.84 18.46 24.92
CA SER A 20 1.92 17.68 26.17
C SER A 20 1.25 18.33 27.39
N SER A 21 0.73 17.50 28.33
CA SER A 21 1.17 17.41 29.75
C SER A 21 0.07 17.10 30.79
N SER A 22 0.44 16.21 31.72
CA SER A 22 0.09 16.07 33.17
C SER A 22 -1.38 15.92 33.61
N GLN A 23 -1.79 14.80 34.23
CA GLN A 23 -1.61 14.40 35.65
C GLN A 23 -2.05 15.47 36.67
N GLN A 24 -3.08 15.23 37.49
CA GLN A 24 -3.01 14.74 38.89
C GLN A 24 -4.32 14.91 39.73
N LEU A 25 -4.53 13.95 40.66
CA LEU A 25 -5.12 14.00 42.03
C LEU A 25 -6.66 14.12 42.33
N VAL A 26 -7.22 12.97 42.81
CA VAL A 26 -8.12 12.57 43.97
C VAL A 26 -8.81 13.64 44.88
N PRO A 27 -9.69 13.30 45.89
CA PRO A 27 -10.78 12.30 46.10
C PRO A 27 -12.14 12.93 46.55
N SER A 28 -13.21 12.13 46.74
CA SER A 28 -13.99 12.03 48.02
C SER A 28 -15.28 11.20 47.94
N SER A 29 -15.50 10.42 49.02
CA SER A 29 -16.73 9.98 49.74
C SER A 29 -18.07 9.82 48.99
N SER A 30 -18.96 8.86 49.27
CA SER A 30 -19.47 8.35 50.55
C SER A 30 -20.57 7.31 50.24
N GLY A 31 -20.80 6.35 51.14
CA GLY A 31 -22.09 5.63 51.19
C GLY A 31 -22.01 4.25 51.82
N GLY A 32 -22.51 4.13 53.06
CA GLY A 32 -22.76 2.86 53.77
C GLY A 32 -23.80 2.00 53.04
N THR A 33 -24.14 0.79 53.50
CA THR A 33 -24.54 0.44 54.86
C THR A 33 -24.69 -1.08 55.02
N SER A 34 -24.21 -1.57 56.16
CA SER A 34 -24.87 -2.47 57.12
C SER A 34 -25.15 -3.95 56.82
N ARG A 35 -24.98 -4.70 57.93
CA ARG A 35 -25.55 -6.00 58.35
C ARG A 35 -24.70 -7.23 58.04
N GLU A 36 -24.47 -8.16 58.97
CA GLU A 36 -24.74 -8.30 60.42
C GLU A 36 -23.96 -9.58 60.80
N GLU A 37 -23.12 -9.56 61.84
CA GLU A 37 -22.48 -10.76 62.39
C GLU A 37 -22.57 -10.66 63.92
N SER A 38 -23.12 -11.71 64.56
CA SER A 38 -22.84 -12.17 65.94
C SER A 38 -23.92 -13.18 66.38
N PRO A 39 -23.74 -14.00 67.46
CA PRO A 39 -22.65 -13.94 68.44
C PRO A 39 -22.00 -15.27 68.86
N ASP A 40 -20.77 -15.12 69.36
CA ASP A 40 -20.16 -15.71 70.55
C ASP A 40 -20.71 -17.01 71.15
N GLN A 41 -19.81 -17.98 71.43
CA GLN A 41 -19.54 -18.38 72.82
C GLN A 41 -18.32 -19.32 72.98
N GLN A 42 -17.56 -18.99 74.03
CA GLN A 42 -16.32 -19.54 74.59
C GLN A 42 -16.64 -20.56 75.74
N PRO A 43 -15.71 -21.16 76.54
CA PRO A 43 -14.39 -21.81 76.38
C PRO A 43 -14.47 -23.31 76.88
N PRO A 44 -13.47 -23.89 77.59
CA PRO A 44 -12.27 -24.55 77.11
C PRO A 44 -12.30 -26.09 77.30
N ALA A 45 -11.41 -26.81 76.62
CA ALA A 45 -11.14 -28.23 76.87
C ALA A 45 -10.62 -28.47 78.29
N PRO A 46 -10.73 -29.72 78.81
CA PRO A 46 -9.46 -30.38 79.11
C PRO A 46 -9.48 -31.93 78.94
N TRP A 47 -8.29 -32.46 78.65
CA TRP A 47 -7.72 -33.82 78.87
C TRP A 47 -8.54 -35.10 78.60
N ALA A 48 -7.98 -36.02 77.79
CA ALA A 48 -7.42 -37.30 78.25
C ALA A 48 -7.29 -38.36 77.13
N ALA A 49 -6.05 -38.82 76.97
CA ALA A 49 -5.62 -40.22 76.79
C ALA A 49 -5.98 -41.06 75.54
N ALA A 50 -4.91 -41.71 75.08
CA ALA A 50 -4.82 -43.02 74.42
C ALA A 50 -4.98 -43.08 72.89
N GLY A 51 -3.87 -43.43 72.23
CA GLY A 51 -3.88 -44.00 70.88
C GLY A 51 -2.80 -43.46 69.95
N SER A 52 -1.63 -44.08 69.94
CA SER A 52 -0.90 -44.34 68.69
C SER A 52 -0.85 -45.87 68.56
N PRO A 53 -0.74 -46.46 67.35
CA PRO A 53 -0.30 -45.85 66.10
C PRO A 53 -1.18 -46.22 64.88
N GLN A 54 -1.33 -45.32 63.93
CA GLN A 54 -1.62 -45.75 62.56
C GLN A 54 -0.93 -44.84 61.55
N ALA A 55 -0.01 -45.47 60.82
CA ALA A 55 0.76 -44.91 59.74
C ALA A 55 -0.19 -44.41 58.63
N GLY A 56 -0.42 -43.10 58.60
CA GLY A 56 -0.96 -42.38 57.46
C GLY A 56 0.18 -42.02 56.52
N ALA A 57 0.44 -42.90 55.56
CA ALA A 57 1.40 -42.68 54.49
C ALA A 57 0.86 -41.67 53.47
N ASP A 58 0.88 -40.39 53.79
CA ASP A 58 0.91 -39.32 52.77
C ASP A 58 2.38 -38.98 52.46
N GLY A 59 3.09 -39.99 51.97
CA GLY A 59 4.46 -39.90 51.51
C GLY A 59 4.52 -39.21 50.14
N LYS A 60 4.38 -37.88 50.09
CA LYS A 60 5.03 -37.14 49.01
C LYS A 60 6.53 -37.17 49.32
N PRO A 61 7.40 -37.76 48.46
CA PRO A 61 8.83 -37.80 48.75
C PRO A 61 9.36 -36.35 48.93
N PRO A 62 10.33 -36.13 49.82
CA PRO A 62 10.95 -34.81 49.96
C PRO A 62 11.52 -34.41 48.61
N ILE A 63 11.05 -33.29 48.08
CA ILE A 63 11.55 -32.76 46.81
C ILE A 63 13.04 -32.47 47.03
N SER A 64 13.92 -33.28 46.42
CA SER A 64 15.36 -33.04 46.59
C SER A 64 15.72 -31.65 46.06
N VAL A 65 16.71 -31.00 46.67
CA VAL A 65 17.23 -29.69 46.23
C VAL A 65 17.56 -29.69 44.73
N ALA A 66 18.01 -30.82 44.17
CA ALA A 66 18.26 -30.99 42.75
C ALA A 66 17.01 -30.90 41.87
N GLN A 67 15.84 -31.34 42.36
CA GLN A 67 14.55 -31.23 41.65
C GLN A 67 14.08 -29.76 41.59
N LEU A 68 14.22 -29.00 42.70
CA LEU A 68 13.88 -27.58 42.73
C LEU A 68 14.76 -26.75 41.77
N ILE A 69 16.08 -27.02 41.75
CA ILE A 69 17.02 -26.37 40.83
C ILE A 69 16.66 -26.69 39.36
N ARG A 70 16.26 -27.93 39.07
CA ARG A 70 15.84 -28.36 37.72
C ARG A 70 14.56 -27.63 37.29
N GLU A 71 13.57 -27.50 38.18
CA GLU A 71 12.33 -26.77 37.89
C GLU A 71 12.56 -25.28 37.63
N GLU A 72 13.42 -24.62 38.42
CA GLU A 72 13.72 -23.19 38.20
C GLU A 72 14.43 -22.96 36.86
N ARG A 73 15.37 -23.81 36.49
CA ARG A 73 16.05 -23.74 35.19
C ARG A 73 15.05 -23.92 34.04
N LEU A 74 14.12 -24.87 34.17
CA LEU A 74 13.09 -25.11 33.18
C LEU A 74 12.12 -23.92 33.07
N ARG A 75 11.71 -23.32 34.21
CA ARG A 75 10.91 -22.09 34.24
C ARG A 75 11.64 -20.91 33.58
N LYS A 76 12.93 -20.69 33.88
CA LYS A 76 13.76 -19.64 33.24
C LYS A 76 13.91 -19.86 31.74
N ALA A 77 14.13 -21.10 31.30
CA ALA A 77 14.22 -21.45 29.88
C ALA A 77 12.88 -21.23 29.13
N LEU A 78 11.75 -21.60 29.73
CA LEU A 78 10.42 -21.34 29.17
C LEU A 78 10.11 -19.84 29.12
N GLN A 79 10.49 -19.06 30.14
CA GLN A 79 10.32 -17.62 30.18
C GLN A 79 11.17 -16.91 29.12
N SER A 80 12.42 -17.35 28.92
CA SER A 80 13.31 -16.88 27.85
C SER A 80 12.76 -17.21 26.45
N ARG A 81 12.28 -18.43 26.23
CA ARG A 81 11.63 -18.81 24.95
C ARG A 81 10.38 -17.98 24.66
N ARG A 82 9.57 -17.68 25.68
CA ARG A 82 8.36 -16.84 25.53
C ARG A 82 8.72 -15.40 25.16
N SER A 83 9.72 -14.79 25.81
CA SER A 83 10.15 -13.43 25.50
C SER A 83 10.80 -13.33 24.13
N PHE A 84 11.61 -14.31 23.73
CA PHE A 84 12.22 -14.39 22.40
C PHE A 84 11.13 -14.49 21.31
N LYS A 85 10.16 -15.39 21.48
CA LYS A 85 9.04 -15.55 20.55
C LYS A 85 8.21 -14.27 20.44
N GLN A 86 7.93 -13.59 21.55
CA GLN A 86 7.16 -12.35 21.56
C GLN A 86 7.88 -11.22 20.83
N ARG A 87 9.18 -11.03 21.09
CA ARG A 87 10.01 -10.05 20.38
C ARG A 87 10.09 -10.34 18.89
N LEU A 88 10.25 -11.61 18.52
CA LEU A 88 10.27 -12.05 17.14
C LEU A 88 8.93 -11.80 16.42
N CYS A 89 7.78 -12.12 17.04
CA CYS A 89 6.47 -11.78 16.47
C CYS A 89 6.32 -10.27 16.23
N THR A 90 6.71 -9.45 17.22
CA THR A 90 6.57 -8.00 17.15
C THR A 90 7.46 -7.42 16.04
N LEU A 91 8.69 -7.90 15.92
CA LEU A 91 9.61 -7.49 14.86
C LEU A 91 9.07 -7.87 13.47
N ILE A 92 8.56 -9.10 13.31
CA ILE A 92 7.97 -9.56 12.04
C ILE A 92 6.75 -8.71 11.65
N ASN A 93 5.84 -8.44 12.59
CA ASN A 93 4.64 -7.64 12.29
C ASN A 93 4.98 -6.19 11.94
N LEU A 94 5.93 -5.57 12.65
CA LEU A 94 6.35 -4.19 12.37
C LEU A 94 7.08 -4.08 11.04
N THR A 95 8.00 -5.01 10.76
CA THR A 95 8.73 -5.03 9.47
C THR A 95 7.79 -5.32 8.31
N ALA A 96 6.84 -6.25 8.43
CA ALA A 96 5.82 -6.50 7.42
C ALA A 96 4.94 -5.26 7.15
N ALA A 97 4.50 -4.55 8.20
CA ALA A 97 3.73 -3.32 8.04
C ALA A 97 4.52 -2.22 7.33
N MET A 98 5.79 -2.03 7.69
CA MET A 98 6.66 -1.04 7.03
C MET A 98 6.93 -1.40 5.56
N LEU A 99 7.11 -2.69 5.24
CA LEU A 99 7.29 -3.16 3.87
C LEU A 99 6.03 -2.96 3.02
N ILE A 100 4.84 -3.23 3.57
CA ILE A 100 3.56 -3.04 2.86
C ILE A 100 3.31 -1.55 2.61
N ILE A 101 3.49 -0.69 3.62
CA ILE A 101 3.22 0.75 3.50
C ILE A 101 4.28 1.41 2.62
N GLY A 102 5.57 1.18 2.91
CA GLY A 102 6.67 1.78 2.15
C GLY A 102 6.78 1.23 0.74
N GLY A 103 6.73 -0.09 0.58
CA GLY A 103 6.73 -0.74 -0.72
C GLY A 103 5.47 -0.42 -1.53
N GLY A 104 4.30 -0.41 -0.88
CA GLY A 104 3.05 -0.02 -1.54
C GLY A 104 3.06 1.43 -2.00
N ALA A 105 3.56 2.35 -1.18
CA ALA A 105 3.72 3.75 -1.59
C ALA A 105 4.67 3.88 -2.79
N ALA A 106 5.83 3.23 -2.76
CA ALA A 106 6.78 3.24 -3.88
C ALA A 106 6.17 2.67 -5.18
N LEU A 107 5.39 1.59 -5.09
CA LEU A 107 4.69 1.02 -6.24
C LEU A 107 3.61 1.96 -6.79
N LEU A 108 2.83 2.62 -5.92
CA LEU A 108 1.85 3.61 -6.33
C LEU A 108 2.47 4.86 -6.96
N PHE A 109 3.73 5.20 -6.65
CA PHE A 109 4.46 6.27 -7.34
C PHE A 109 4.89 5.90 -8.76
N LEU A 110 5.09 4.62 -9.06
CA LEU A 110 5.42 4.15 -10.43
C LEU A 110 4.19 4.07 -11.33
N VAL A 111 2.99 3.97 -10.73
CA VAL A 111 1.72 3.87 -11.46
C VAL A 111 1.52 5.02 -12.46
N PRO A 112 1.67 6.32 -12.11
CA PRO A 112 1.51 7.42 -13.07
C PRO A 112 2.40 7.31 -14.32
N ILE A 113 3.60 6.72 -14.22
CA ILE A 113 4.51 6.58 -15.36
C ILE A 113 3.92 5.64 -16.42
N VAL A 114 3.18 4.61 -16.01
CA VAL A 114 2.60 3.59 -16.91
C VAL A 114 1.15 3.88 -17.24
N VAL A 115 0.39 4.39 -16.28
CA VAL A 115 -1.05 4.60 -16.43
C VAL A 115 -1.38 5.85 -17.23
N ASP A 116 -0.58 6.92 -17.13
CA ASP A 116 -0.82 8.16 -17.88
C ASP A 116 -0.82 7.96 -19.43
N PRO A 117 0.14 7.26 -20.05
CA PRO A 117 0.08 6.98 -21.49
C PRO A 117 -1.11 6.10 -21.88
N ALA A 118 -1.44 5.10 -21.08
CA ALA A 118 -2.52 4.18 -21.38
C ALA A 118 -3.92 4.82 -21.21
N VAL A 119 -4.11 5.63 -20.17
CA VAL A 119 -5.37 6.39 -19.95
C VAL A 119 -5.58 7.40 -21.07
N ALA A 120 -4.54 8.13 -21.49
CA ALA A 120 -4.65 9.04 -22.62
C ALA A 120 -5.07 8.33 -23.91
N THR A 121 -4.58 7.10 -24.12
CA THR A 121 -4.95 6.26 -25.26
C THR A 121 -6.42 5.83 -25.21
N ILE A 122 -6.92 5.47 -24.03
CA ILE A 122 -8.34 5.09 -23.82
C ILE A 122 -9.24 6.32 -23.99
N GLN A 123 -8.84 7.48 -23.47
CA GLN A 123 -9.60 8.73 -23.57
C GLN A 123 -9.69 9.27 -25.00
N ALA A 124 -8.72 8.95 -25.86
CA ALA A 124 -8.76 9.33 -27.25
C ALA A 124 -9.83 8.56 -28.06
N ASP A 125 -10.39 7.48 -27.51
CA ASP A 125 -11.51 6.73 -28.09
C ASP A 125 -11.29 6.35 -29.56
N PHE A 126 -10.25 5.56 -29.83
CA PHE A 126 -9.99 5.07 -31.19
C PHE A 126 -10.93 3.90 -31.52
N PRO A 127 -11.60 3.93 -32.69
CA PRO A 127 -12.43 2.83 -33.13
C PRO A 127 -11.57 1.60 -33.44
N ALA A 128 -12.10 0.39 -33.25
CA ALA A 128 -11.38 -0.84 -33.56
C ALA A 128 -11.16 -1.07 -35.08
N ARG A 129 -11.88 -0.33 -35.93
CA ARG A 129 -11.75 -0.43 -37.40
C ARG A 129 -10.90 0.74 -37.91
N PRO A 130 -9.86 0.46 -38.72
CA PRO A 130 -9.09 1.51 -39.34
C PRO A 130 -9.86 2.18 -40.49
N THR A 131 -9.49 3.41 -40.81
CA THR A 131 -9.94 4.17 -41.97
C THR A 131 -8.76 4.47 -42.89
N ALA A 132 -9.04 4.75 -44.16
CA ALA A 132 -8.00 5.14 -45.11
C ALA A 132 -7.59 6.60 -44.86
N CYS A 133 -6.32 6.81 -44.50
CA CYS A 133 -5.69 8.12 -44.44
C CYS A 133 -4.85 8.34 -45.69
N ARG A 134 -4.85 9.58 -46.20
CA ARG A 134 -3.96 10.04 -47.25
C ARG A 134 -3.10 11.17 -46.75
N THR A 135 -1.77 11.08 -46.91
CA THR A 135 -0.88 12.19 -46.59
C THR A 135 -1.07 13.33 -47.58
N GLU A 136 -1.55 14.47 -47.09
CA GLU A 136 -1.77 15.69 -47.89
C GLU A 136 -0.50 16.53 -47.98
N ARG A 137 0.16 16.73 -46.84
CA ARG A 137 1.31 17.62 -46.75
C ARG A 137 2.27 17.18 -45.65
N VAL A 138 3.57 17.38 -45.90
CA VAL A 138 4.63 17.09 -44.93
C VAL A 138 5.50 18.31 -44.73
N ARG A 139 5.66 18.74 -43.48
CA ARG A 139 6.55 19.85 -43.13
C ARG A 139 7.67 19.38 -42.23
N ARG A 140 8.90 19.75 -42.57
CA ARG A 140 10.11 19.39 -41.82
C ARG A 140 10.75 20.67 -41.29
N TYR A 141 11.03 20.71 -40.00
CA TYR A 141 11.64 21.85 -39.32
C TYR A 141 12.93 21.42 -38.64
N ARG A 142 13.95 22.29 -38.64
CA ARG A 142 15.28 22.05 -38.02
C ARG A 142 15.56 22.99 -36.83
N THR A 143 14.52 23.61 -36.27
CA THR A 143 14.64 24.62 -35.21
C THR A 143 13.50 24.46 -34.20
N HIS A 144 13.82 24.62 -32.92
CA HIS A 144 12.86 24.49 -31.81
C HIS A 144 11.65 25.44 -31.92
N SER A 145 11.83 26.66 -32.44
CA SER A 145 10.79 27.70 -32.46
C SER A 145 9.56 27.38 -33.34
N ASN A 146 9.69 26.47 -34.30
CA ASN A 146 8.60 26.11 -35.22
C ASN A 146 8.03 24.70 -34.97
N CYS A 147 8.59 23.96 -34.02
CA CYS A 147 8.18 22.60 -33.66
C CYS A 147 7.27 22.63 -32.42
N SER A 148 6.00 23.02 -32.59
CA SER A 148 5.03 22.94 -31.49
C SER A 148 4.59 21.50 -31.18
N TRP A 149 4.70 20.60 -32.15
CA TRP A 149 4.44 19.16 -32.01
C TRP A 149 5.33 18.38 -32.98
N SER A 150 5.23 17.05 -32.97
CA SER A 150 5.96 16.19 -33.89
C SER A 150 5.13 14.94 -34.18
N SER A 151 5.09 14.51 -35.44
CA SER A 151 4.45 13.25 -35.82
C SER A 151 5.16 12.04 -35.19
N CYS A 152 6.48 12.09 -35.11
CA CYS A 152 7.27 11.06 -34.44
C CYS A 152 8.39 11.71 -33.61
N ARG A 153 8.58 11.22 -32.37
CA ARG A 153 9.67 11.61 -31.47
C ARG A 153 10.22 10.40 -30.75
N GLU A 154 11.54 10.22 -30.83
CA GLU A 154 12.28 9.23 -30.05
C GLU A 154 12.69 9.83 -28.70
N GLY A 155 12.27 9.19 -27.61
CA GLY A 155 12.48 9.62 -26.25
C GLY A 155 11.52 10.72 -25.81
N CYS A 156 10.86 10.54 -24.67
CA CYS A 156 9.95 11.54 -24.12
C CYS A 156 10.66 12.63 -23.30
N THR A 157 11.99 12.52 -23.11
CA THR A 157 12.83 13.46 -22.35
C THR A 157 13.97 14.08 -23.18
N SER A 158 14.06 13.76 -24.48
CA SER A 158 15.12 14.26 -25.39
C SER A 158 14.73 15.62 -25.99
N ASP A 159 15.66 16.57 -26.10
CA ASP A 159 15.38 17.84 -26.78
C ASP A 159 15.37 17.67 -28.31
N LEU A 160 14.36 18.25 -28.97
CA LEU A 160 14.14 18.09 -30.40
C LEU A 160 14.79 19.23 -31.20
N TYR A 161 15.77 18.88 -32.03
CA TYR A 161 16.36 19.79 -33.02
C TYR A 161 15.75 19.64 -34.42
N TYR A 162 15.08 18.52 -34.71
CA TYR A 162 14.44 18.25 -36.00
C TYR A 162 13.08 17.59 -35.78
N CYS A 163 12.01 18.20 -36.30
CA CYS A 163 10.65 17.64 -36.22
C CYS A 163 10.00 17.54 -37.60
N VAL A 164 9.09 16.58 -37.72
CA VAL A 164 8.27 16.38 -38.92
C VAL A 164 6.81 16.46 -38.54
N HIS A 165 6.05 17.25 -39.29
CA HIS A 165 4.61 17.36 -39.21
C HIS A 165 4.01 16.70 -40.44
N VAL A 166 3.33 15.58 -40.25
CA VAL A 166 2.59 14.86 -41.27
C VAL A 166 1.12 15.17 -41.09
N TYR A 167 0.52 15.77 -42.10
CA TYR A 167 -0.91 16.05 -42.13
C TYR A 167 -1.58 15.10 -43.11
N VAL A 168 -2.66 14.47 -42.65
CA VAL A 168 -3.41 13.47 -43.39
C VAL A 168 -4.83 13.94 -43.59
N SER A 169 -5.42 13.60 -44.71
CA SER A 169 -6.86 13.68 -44.93
C SER A 169 -7.48 12.29 -44.72
N HIS A 170 -8.65 12.26 -44.10
CA HIS A 170 -9.45 11.05 -43.93
C HIS A 170 -10.92 11.34 -44.19
N THR A 171 -11.67 10.32 -44.61
CA THR A 171 -13.12 10.41 -44.78
C THR A 171 -13.81 9.71 -43.61
N PRO A 172 -14.38 10.44 -42.64
CA PRO A 172 -14.93 9.84 -41.41
C PRO A 172 -16.18 8.99 -41.67
N THR A 173 -16.94 9.34 -42.71
CA THR A 173 -18.14 8.64 -43.16
C THR A 173 -18.13 8.60 -44.69
N GLU A 174 -18.59 7.50 -45.27
CA GLU A 174 -18.85 7.40 -46.71
C GLU A 174 -19.74 8.55 -47.18
N GLY A 175 -19.24 9.37 -48.10
CA GLY A 175 -19.94 10.56 -48.64
C GLY A 175 -19.76 11.86 -47.85
N ALA A 176 -19.02 11.86 -46.73
CA ALA A 176 -18.61 13.08 -46.05
C ALA A 176 -17.40 13.73 -46.74
N PRO A 177 -17.24 15.07 -46.66
CA PRO A 177 -16.03 15.72 -47.13
C PRO A 177 -14.80 15.24 -46.33
N PRO A 178 -13.61 15.21 -46.97
CA PRO A 178 -12.38 14.81 -46.29
C PRO A 178 -12.05 15.79 -45.16
N ALA A 179 -11.75 15.26 -43.98
CA ALA A 179 -11.31 16.00 -42.82
C ALA A 179 -9.78 15.92 -42.68
N GLU A 180 -9.15 17.02 -42.28
CA GLU A 180 -7.71 17.06 -42.02
C GLU A 180 -7.40 16.65 -40.57
N ALA A 181 -6.39 15.80 -40.40
CA ALA A 181 -5.86 15.38 -39.11
C ALA A 181 -4.32 15.41 -39.13
N ILE A 182 -3.74 15.48 -37.93
CA ILE A 182 -2.30 15.26 -37.74
C ILE A 182 -2.06 13.77 -37.49
N LEU A 183 -1.07 13.22 -38.20
CA LEU A 183 -0.65 11.85 -37.95
C LEU A 183 0.44 11.85 -36.88
N VAL A 184 0.21 11.08 -35.81
CA VAL A 184 1.16 10.90 -34.72
C VAL A 184 1.47 9.42 -34.52
N VAL A 185 2.66 9.10 -34.03
CA VAL A 185 3.07 7.72 -33.71
C VAL A 185 2.24 7.12 -32.56
N ASN A 186 1.82 7.97 -31.62
CA ASN A 186 0.89 7.64 -30.53
C ASN A 186 0.28 8.93 -29.95
N VAL A 187 -0.69 8.80 -29.04
CA VAL A 187 -1.38 9.93 -28.39
C VAL A 187 -0.41 10.86 -27.63
N LYS A 188 0.65 10.31 -27.04
CA LYS A 188 1.68 11.09 -26.33
C LYS A 188 2.75 11.65 -27.28
N THR A 189 2.66 11.36 -28.58
CA THR A 189 3.55 11.80 -29.67
C THR A 189 5.02 11.37 -29.56
N CYS A 190 5.40 10.59 -28.56
CA CYS A 190 6.78 10.14 -28.30
C CYS A 190 6.85 8.65 -27.96
N GLY A 191 7.95 7.99 -28.29
CA GLY A 191 8.19 6.59 -27.91
C GLY A 191 9.68 6.26 -27.81
N TYR A 192 10.00 5.06 -27.29
CA TYR A 192 11.38 4.59 -27.13
C TYR A 192 11.69 3.43 -28.08
N PRO A 193 12.91 3.36 -28.65
CA PRO A 193 13.36 2.19 -29.40
C PRO A 193 13.38 0.93 -28.53
N PRO A 194 13.10 -0.28 -29.08
CA PRO A 194 12.88 -0.58 -30.50
C PRO A 194 11.43 -0.40 -30.98
N ARG A 195 10.50 0.02 -30.10
CA ARG A 195 9.06 0.11 -30.47
C ARG A 195 8.75 1.24 -31.43
N VAL A 196 9.53 2.32 -31.39
CA VAL A 196 9.39 3.46 -32.29
C VAL A 196 10.72 3.68 -33.01
N ASN A 197 10.65 3.84 -34.33
CA ASN A 197 11.76 4.23 -35.19
C ASN A 197 11.25 5.34 -36.12
N CYS A 198 11.69 6.57 -35.88
CA CYS A 198 11.16 7.72 -36.60
C CYS A 198 11.64 7.79 -38.06
N SER A 199 12.82 7.25 -38.37
CA SER A 199 13.29 7.17 -39.75
C SER A 199 12.39 6.26 -40.59
N ALA A 200 12.07 5.07 -40.08
CA ALA A 200 11.15 4.14 -40.74
C ALA A 200 9.73 4.72 -40.85
N PHE A 201 9.26 5.40 -39.81
CA PHE A 201 7.96 6.08 -39.82
C PHE A 201 7.88 7.18 -40.88
N GLU A 202 8.92 8.01 -41.02
CA GLU A 202 8.99 9.04 -42.05
C GLU A 202 9.00 8.44 -43.46
N ASP A 203 9.75 7.37 -43.67
CA ASP A 203 9.83 6.69 -44.97
C ASP A 203 8.49 6.06 -45.38
N GLU A 204 7.73 5.55 -44.42
CA GLU A 204 6.44 4.91 -44.68
C GLU A 204 5.33 5.95 -44.90
N TYR A 205 5.15 6.87 -43.94
CA TYR A 205 3.98 7.74 -43.85
C TYR A 205 4.21 9.19 -44.29
N ALA A 206 5.45 9.70 -44.19
CA ALA A 206 5.78 11.10 -44.49
C ALA A 206 6.13 11.34 -45.98
N ARG A 207 5.40 10.66 -46.88
CA ARG A 207 5.41 10.87 -48.34
C ARG A 207 4.08 11.46 -48.79
N GLU A 208 4.12 12.58 -49.49
CA GLU A 208 2.91 13.23 -50.00
C GLU A 208 2.18 12.30 -50.98
N GLY A 209 0.86 12.17 -50.82
CA GLY A 209 0.04 11.24 -51.58
C GLY A 209 0.07 9.77 -51.11
N ALA A 210 0.86 9.42 -50.09
CA ALA A 210 0.83 8.08 -49.51
C ALA A 210 -0.55 7.78 -48.90
N VAL A 211 -1.06 6.58 -49.15
CA VAL A 211 -2.34 6.09 -48.60
C VAL A 211 -2.06 4.87 -47.74
N PHE A 212 -2.56 4.90 -46.51
CA PHE A 212 -2.39 3.83 -45.53
C PHE A 212 -3.58 3.78 -44.57
N GLN A 213 -3.68 2.69 -43.83
CA GLN A 213 -4.72 2.52 -42.83
C GLN A 213 -4.31 3.23 -41.53
N CYS A 214 -5.23 3.99 -40.96
CA CYS A 214 -5.01 4.77 -39.75
C CYS A 214 -6.22 4.68 -38.81
N PHE A 215 -6.03 5.10 -37.57
CA PHE A 215 -7.08 5.15 -36.55
C PHE A 215 -7.28 6.60 -36.13
N VAL A 216 -8.44 7.14 -36.43
CA VAL A 216 -8.82 8.52 -36.08
C VAL A 216 -9.48 8.53 -34.71
N SER A 217 -9.12 9.48 -33.86
CA SER A 217 -9.72 9.63 -32.53
C SER A 217 -11.19 10.01 -32.62
N GLY A 218 -12.07 9.24 -31.94
CA GLY A 218 -13.49 9.56 -31.81
C GLY A 218 -13.75 10.79 -30.95
N ALA A 219 -12.88 11.05 -29.97
CA ALA A 219 -12.93 12.25 -29.15
C ALA A 219 -12.46 13.51 -29.92
N ASN A 220 -11.43 13.39 -30.76
CA ASN A 220 -10.84 14.49 -31.52
C ASN A 220 -10.48 14.06 -32.95
N ALA A 221 -11.34 14.36 -33.93
CA ALA A 221 -11.13 13.98 -35.33
C ALA A 221 -9.89 14.61 -36.01
N SER A 222 -9.20 15.53 -35.33
CA SER A 222 -7.95 16.16 -35.79
C SER A 222 -6.69 15.35 -35.48
N ILE A 223 -6.80 14.20 -34.81
CA ILE A 223 -5.66 13.35 -34.45
C ILE A 223 -5.87 11.94 -35.01
N ALA A 224 -4.85 11.43 -35.70
CA ALA A 224 -4.82 10.08 -36.23
C ALA A 224 -3.53 9.36 -35.82
N VAL A 225 -3.62 8.05 -35.62
CA VAL A 225 -2.49 7.16 -35.30
C VAL A 225 -2.35 6.10 -36.39
N ALA A 226 -1.12 5.77 -36.76
CA ALA A 226 -0.85 4.74 -37.77
C ALA A 226 -1.17 3.32 -37.24
N GLU A 227 -0.79 3.05 -36.01
CA GLU A 227 -0.97 1.74 -35.38
C GLU A 227 -1.71 1.87 -34.06
N PHE A 228 -2.81 1.14 -33.93
CA PHE A 228 -3.60 1.06 -32.71
C PHE A 228 -4.07 -0.38 -32.50
N GLN A 229 -3.81 -0.92 -31.32
CA GLN A 229 -4.31 -2.23 -30.92
C GLN A 229 -5.39 -2.07 -29.84
N PRO A 230 -6.66 -2.39 -30.13
CA PRO A 230 -7.73 -2.24 -29.18
C PRO A 230 -7.52 -3.17 -27.99
N GLY A 231 -7.78 -2.67 -26.78
CA GLY A 231 -7.74 -3.46 -25.54
C GLY A 231 -6.36 -3.58 -24.87
N GLN A 232 -5.25 -3.40 -25.60
CA GLN A 232 -3.91 -3.51 -25.01
C GLN A 232 -3.66 -2.48 -23.91
N ALA A 233 -4.02 -1.22 -24.15
CA ALA A 233 -3.88 -0.16 -23.15
C ALA A 233 -4.69 -0.45 -21.87
N GLY A 234 -5.86 -1.09 -21.99
CA GLY A 234 -6.68 -1.46 -20.85
C GLY A 234 -6.07 -2.59 -20.02
N GLU A 235 -5.50 -3.60 -20.67
CA GLU A 235 -4.81 -4.70 -20.00
C GLU A 235 -3.55 -4.24 -19.27
N GLU A 236 -2.76 -3.36 -19.89
CA GLU A 236 -1.58 -2.77 -19.25
C GLU A 236 -1.97 -1.97 -18.00
N VAL A 237 -3.05 -1.18 -18.06
CA VAL A 237 -3.57 -0.46 -16.88
C VAL A 237 -4.05 -1.42 -15.81
N LEU A 238 -4.79 -2.46 -16.19
CA LEU A 238 -5.31 -3.45 -15.25
C LEU A 238 -4.19 -4.17 -14.51
N HIS A 239 -3.12 -4.57 -15.21
CA HIS A 239 -1.96 -5.20 -14.57
C HIS A 239 -1.15 -4.20 -13.73
N ALA A 240 -0.91 -2.98 -14.25
CA ALA A 240 -0.14 -1.94 -13.57
C ALA A 240 -0.80 -1.47 -12.26
N LEU A 241 -2.13 -1.48 -12.17
CA LEU A 241 -2.87 -1.11 -10.96
C LEU A 241 -3.28 -2.33 -10.13
N GLY A 242 -3.80 -3.36 -10.77
CA GLY A 242 -4.40 -4.52 -10.11
C GLY A 242 -3.39 -5.35 -9.31
N ILE A 243 -2.19 -5.59 -9.85
CA ILE A 243 -1.16 -6.38 -9.18
C ILE A 243 -0.66 -5.69 -7.89
N PRO A 244 -0.18 -4.43 -7.91
CA PRO A 244 0.30 -3.79 -6.69
C PRO A 244 -0.81 -3.57 -5.66
N LEU A 245 -2.01 -3.15 -6.09
CA LEU A 245 -3.15 -3.00 -5.18
C LEU A 245 -3.56 -4.34 -4.56
N GLY A 246 -3.61 -5.41 -5.36
CA GLY A 246 -3.90 -6.76 -4.90
C GLY A 246 -2.88 -7.25 -3.87
N ALA A 247 -1.58 -7.03 -4.12
CA ALA A 247 -0.51 -7.38 -3.19
C ALA A 247 -0.59 -6.61 -1.86
N ILE A 248 -0.88 -5.31 -1.91
CA ILE A 248 -1.09 -4.47 -0.71
C ILE A 248 -2.33 -4.96 0.06
N CYS A 249 -3.44 -5.23 -0.62
CA CYS A 249 -4.66 -5.76 0.00
C CYS A 249 -4.41 -7.12 0.66
N LEU A 250 -3.74 -8.05 -0.01
CA LEU A 250 -3.41 -9.37 0.56
C LEU A 250 -2.46 -9.23 1.77
N GLY A 251 -1.46 -8.36 1.67
CA GLY A 251 -0.51 -8.07 2.74
C GLY A 251 -1.19 -7.48 3.98
N THR A 252 -2.04 -6.47 3.78
CA THR A 252 -2.80 -5.84 4.86
C THR A 252 -3.76 -6.82 5.53
N VAL A 253 -4.51 -7.63 4.78
CA VAL A 253 -5.37 -8.69 5.32
C VAL A 253 -4.54 -9.69 6.15
N THR A 254 -3.38 -10.09 5.66
CA THR A 254 -2.50 -11.03 6.37
C THR A 254 -2.03 -10.47 7.71
N VAL A 255 -1.57 -9.21 7.73
CA VAL A 255 -1.17 -8.53 8.97
C VAL A 255 -2.38 -8.36 9.89
N CYS A 256 -3.53 -7.95 9.38
CA CYS A 256 -4.76 -7.84 10.15
C CYS A 256 -5.15 -9.17 10.80
N VAL A 257 -5.14 -10.29 10.07
CA VAL A 257 -5.43 -11.62 10.62
C VAL A 257 -4.39 -12.03 11.67
N LEU A 258 -3.11 -11.74 11.45
CA LEU A 258 -2.04 -12.01 12.42
C LEU A 258 -2.21 -11.21 13.73
N GLN A 259 -2.72 -9.97 13.63
CA GLN A 259 -2.94 -9.09 14.76
C GLN A 259 -4.27 -9.38 15.48
N LEU A 260 -5.32 -9.78 14.74
CA LEU A 260 -6.64 -10.11 15.26
C LEU A 260 -6.71 -11.51 15.86
N ARG A 261 -5.84 -12.46 15.48
CA ARG A 261 -5.80 -13.79 16.10
C ARG A 261 -5.35 -13.67 17.58
N PRO A 262 -6.23 -13.91 18.56
CA PRO A 262 -5.95 -13.63 19.99
C PRO A 262 -4.91 -14.54 20.66
N ALA A 263 -4.19 -15.39 19.91
CA ALA A 263 -3.73 -16.65 20.48
C ALA A 263 -2.21 -16.87 20.61
N ARG A 264 -1.30 -16.04 20.05
CA ARG A 264 0.14 -16.42 20.05
C ARG A 264 1.16 -15.41 20.57
N CYS A 265 0.91 -14.11 20.58
CA CYS A 265 1.95 -13.14 20.99
C CYS A 265 1.47 -12.08 22.02
N ARG A 266 0.23 -12.18 22.53
CA ARG A 266 -0.34 -11.25 23.53
C ARG A 266 -0.96 -12.00 24.74
N ARG A 267 -0.19 -12.82 25.45
CA ARG A 267 -0.53 -13.08 26.87
C ARG A 267 0.28 -12.09 27.70
N ARG A 268 -0.36 -10.99 28.12
CA ARG A 268 0.19 -10.11 29.16
C ARG A 268 0.50 -11.00 30.38
N PRO A 269 1.74 -11.04 30.91
CA PRO A 269 1.94 -11.60 32.22
C PRO A 269 1.33 -10.61 33.21
N THR A 270 0.25 -11.01 33.88
CA THR A 270 -0.23 -10.32 35.07
C THR A 270 0.91 -10.27 36.08
N PRO A 271 1.29 -9.11 36.64
CA PRO A 271 2.31 -9.06 37.69
C PRO A 271 1.73 -9.75 38.92
N GLN A 272 2.21 -10.95 39.25
CA GLN A 272 1.86 -11.63 40.49
C GLN A 272 2.59 -10.91 41.63
N ARG A 273 1.90 -10.01 42.33
CA ARG A 273 2.36 -9.48 43.63
C ARG A 273 2.60 -10.67 44.56
N ARG A 274 3.85 -10.90 44.93
CA ARG A 274 4.21 -11.80 46.02
C ARG A 274 3.88 -11.08 47.34
N PRO A 275 3.10 -11.67 48.26
CA PRO A 275 3.11 -11.20 49.64
C PRO A 275 4.41 -11.69 50.28
N SER A 276 5.38 -10.79 50.47
CA SER A 276 6.46 -11.05 51.43
C SER A 276 5.85 -10.91 52.81
N GLY A 277 5.61 -12.05 53.47
CA GLY A 277 5.53 -12.08 54.92
C GLY A 277 6.93 -11.82 55.47
N GLU A 278 7.12 -10.66 56.10
CA GLU A 278 8.27 -10.45 56.99
C GLU A 278 7.88 -10.78 58.42
N LEU A 279 8.61 -11.75 58.97
CA LEU A 279 8.54 -12.24 60.33
C LEU A 279 9.53 -11.47 61.21
N LYS A 280 9.00 -10.82 62.25
CA LYS A 280 9.60 -10.46 63.56
C LYS A 280 11.13 -10.26 63.71
N ARG A 281 11.50 -9.10 64.27
CA ARG A 281 12.52 -8.92 65.34
C ARG A 281 12.24 -7.55 66.03
N SER A 282 11.70 -7.48 67.25
CA SER A 282 12.30 -7.65 68.59
C SER A 282 13.29 -6.53 68.99
N GLN A 283 13.15 -6.06 70.25
CA GLN A 283 13.87 -4.98 70.99
C GLN A 283 13.24 -3.59 70.76
N GLN A 284 12.79 -2.80 71.75
CA GLN A 284 13.03 -2.76 73.20
C GLN A 284 11.89 -1.99 73.88
#